data_AF-D1B206-F1
#
_entry.id   AF-D1B206-F1
#
_cell.length_a   1.000
_cell.length_b   1.000
_cell.length_c   1.000
_cell.angle_alpha   90.00
_cell.angle_beta   90.00
_cell.angle_gamma   90.00
#
_symmetry.space_group_name_H-M   'P 1'
#
loop_
_entity.id
_entity.type
_entity.pdbx_description
1 polymer ?
#
loop_
_entity_poly.entity_id
_entity_poly.type
_entity_poly.pdbx_seq_one_letter_code
_entity_poly.pdbx_strand_id
1 'polypeptide(L)'
;MILAFDFYYVSKNGVLEHLLQEIATDFGITHKVLRKDSIVTLFVEADENKLGAFADVLSVSLPLSIFFKSSSVEVVDSMPSEEQTLPALMIPLVFTPKQLSWVERADSPRYLSPSIFPSAVTMTLLEDEKPSLSVNEPKGYKSVYLRIAEFIAQGESLCVQCEEGSYVIGKLEQSQMCDAFEVIATDLSVVERMVVCKENEIKALASLERPAIRFKINALFAEKGIISVERVFLRLADSLFLYHLCKELFAQGIFFLFKTDSFTCKTTYSLVCEPMLERSVEPVSVSVLENGEILVLQGMGYASRALKESLKKFDEPSHAAFASIMQEHALFDTESSCFYLSKTHDDTIMNYSKEHGMLNLVTVSLPASFSELFTAIENSSASAKRLVENYREKFPELYEKSMQTTIPLDAPKNIYTLWQVVSIVLGMSDTFEKGAEKLIENAEDYGGEKGPRMDYYLEREDALSADFDYARLVRSGMSYKLAGTDDNTLSFGYMESLSYFISDTADAHRENLSTKKIALAGVLFGYKRLSEMVCKNLKPNHTICFNKELPIDQ
;
A
#
# COMPACT_ATOMS: atom_id res chain seq x y z
N MET A 1 -12.07 -13.70 39.77
CA MET A 1 -10.90 -14.05 38.94
C MET A 1 -10.66 -12.90 37.99
N ILE A 2 -9.41 -12.64 37.61
CA ILE A 2 -9.07 -11.55 36.70
C ILE A 2 -8.30 -12.14 35.52
N LEU A 3 -8.74 -11.82 34.31
CA LEU A 3 -8.03 -12.16 33.07
C LEU A 3 -7.43 -10.90 32.47
N ALA A 4 -6.20 -11.00 31.98
CA ALA A 4 -5.53 -10.00 31.17
C ALA A 4 -5.42 -10.52 29.74
N PHE A 5 -6.13 -9.88 28.81
CA PHE A 5 -6.03 -10.15 27.38
C PHE A 5 -5.04 -9.17 26.78
N ASP A 6 -3.86 -9.67 26.38
CA ASP A 6 -2.83 -8.89 25.72
C ASP A 6 -3.00 -8.96 24.21
N PHE A 7 -2.95 -7.81 23.55
CA PHE A 7 -3.03 -7.66 22.12
C PHE A 7 -1.80 -6.90 21.61
N TYR A 8 -0.97 -7.57 20.79
CA TYR A 8 0.11 -6.91 20.07
C TYR A 8 -0.48 -6.13 18.89
N TYR A 9 -0.64 -4.82 19.09
CA TYR A 9 -1.27 -3.88 18.16
C TYR A 9 -0.35 -2.69 17.90
N VAL A 10 0.19 -2.64 16.68
CA VAL A 10 1.35 -1.78 16.37
C VAL A 10 0.99 -0.31 16.20
N SER A 11 -0.26 0.01 15.84
CA SER A 11 -0.73 1.39 15.70
C SER A 11 -1.12 2.00 17.06
N LYS A 12 -0.96 3.32 17.17
CA LYS A 12 -1.34 4.13 18.33
C LYS A 12 -2.55 5.03 18.05
N ASN A 13 -3.38 4.68 17.07
CA ASN A 13 -4.56 5.45 16.67
C ASN A 13 -5.77 5.32 17.62
N GLY A 14 -5.68 4.48 18.64
CA GLY A 14 -6.73 4.27 19.65
C GLY A 14 -7.86 3.33 19.21
N VAL A 15 -7.86 2.82 17.98
CA VAL A 15 -8.96 1.99 17.44
C VAL A 15 -9.21 0.77 18.32
N LEU A 16 -8.17 0.02 18.64
CA LEU A 16 -8.31 -1.21 19.43
C LEU A 16 -8.81 -0.91 20.86
N GLU A 17 -8.26 0.10 21.51
CA GLU A 17 -8.64 0.46 22.87
C GLU A 17 -10.12 0.84 22.99
N HIS A 18 -10.62 1.62 22.04
CA HIS A 18 -12.05 1.99 21.98
C HIS A 18 -12.93 0.78 21.70
N LEU A 19 -12.53 -0.12 20.79
CA LEU A 19 -13.28 -1.35 20.51
C LEU A 19 -13.36 -2.26 21.75
N LEU A 20 -12.24 -2.49 22.42
CA LEU A 20 -12.21 -3.34 23.62
C LEU A 20 -13.07 -2.75 24.75
N GLN A 21 -13.01 -1.43 24.95
CA GLN A 21 -13.86 -0.76 25.94
C GLN A 21 -15.34 -0.86 25.58
N GLU A 22 -15.70 -0.63 24.31
CA GLU A 22 -17.08 -0.73 23.84
C GLU A 22 -17.65 -2.13 24.07
N ILE A 23 -16.92 -3.18 23.65
CA ILE A 23 -17.34 -4.58 23.81
C ILE A 23 -17.52 -4.94 25.29
N ALA A 24 -16.56 -4.57 26.14
CA ALA A 24 -16.62 -4.87 27.57
C ALA A 24 -17.74 -4.10 28.29
N THR A 25 -18.00 -2.86 27.89
CA THR A 25 -19.08 -2.03 28.42
C THR A 25 -20.45 -2.59 28.03
N ASP A 26 -20.63 -2.94 26.75
CA ASP A 26 -21.88 -3.51 26.25
C ASP A 26 -22.21 -4.85 26.92
N PHE A 27 -21.20 -5.67 27.21
CA PHE A 27 -21.37 -6.93 27.92
C PHE A 27 -21.65 -6.74 29.42
N GLY A 28 -21.33 -5.58 30.00
CA GLY A 28 -21.53 -5.27 31.41
C GLY A 28 -20.57 -6.04 32.34
N ILE A 29 -19.28 -6.08 31.98
CA ILE A 29 -18.22 -6.66 32.82
C ILE A 29 -17.30 -5.57 33.40
N THR A 30 -16.84 -5.77 34.63
CA THR A 30 -15.81 -4.91 35.24
C THR A 30 -14.54 -5.04 34.43
N HIS A 31 -14.04 -3.94 33.88
CA HIS A 31 -12.91 -3.95 32.98
C HIS A 31 -12.02 -2.71 33.11
N LYS A 32 -10.80 -2.82 32.59
CA LYS A 32 -9.86 -1.73 32.40
C LYS A 32 -9.01 -1.99 31.16
N VAL A 33 -8.81 -0.97 30.34
CA VAL A 33 -7.93 -1.05 29.15
C VAL A 33 -6.68 -0.22 29.40
N LEU A 34 -5.51 -0.83 29.23
CA LEU A 34 -4.21 -0.15 29.34
C LEU A 34 -3.39 -0.40 28.09
N ARG A 35 -2.47 0.51 27.79
CA ARG A 35 -1.48 0.33 26.73
C ARG A 35 -0.08 0.51 27.30
N LYS A 36 0.81 -0.41 26.93
CA LYS A 36 2.25 -0.28 27.09
C LYS A 36 2.92 -0.54 25.74
N ASP A 37 3.54 0.50 25.18
CA ASP A 37 4.15 0.48 23.85
C ASP A 37 3.18 -0.01 22.75
N SER A 38 3.43 -1.20 22.21
CA SER A 38 2.61 -1.84 21.18
C SER A 38 1.71 -2.95 21.73
N ILE A 39 1.58 -3.08 23.05
CA ILE A 39 0.68 -4.03 23.69
C ILE A 39 -0.50 -3.26 24.29
N VAL A 40 -1.71 -3.62 23.88
CA VAL A 40 -2.95 -3.19 24.52
C VAL A 40 -3.44 -4.34 25.39
N THR A 41 -3.67 -4.08 26.67
CA THR A 41 -4.16 -5.09 27.61
C THR A 41 -5.56 -4.74 28.05
N LEU A 42 -6.50 -5.66 27.86
CA LEU A 42 -7.84 -5.61 28.45
C LEU A 42 -7.86 -6.50 29.70
N PHE A 43 -7.98 -5.87 30.86
CA PHE A 43 -8.24 -6.56 32.11
C PHE A 43 -9.73 -6.69 32.33
N VAL A 44 -10.20 -7.87 32.73
CA VAL A 44 -11.61 -8.11 33.11
C VAL A 44 -11.72 -8.92 34.39
N GLU A 45 -12.68 -8.57 35.23
CA GLU A 45 -12.92 -9.23 36.51
C GLU A 45 -14.36 -9.74 36.61
N ALA A 46 -14.50 -11.05 36.83
CA ALA A 46 -15.77 -11.69 37.19
C ALA A 46 -15.54 -13.10 37.75
N ASP A 47 -16.62 -13.85 37.94
CA ASP A 47 -16.58 -15.31 38.11
C ASP A 47 -16.22 -16.02 36.80
N GLU A 48 -15.82 -17.29 36.91
CA GLU A 48 -15.34 -18.11 35.79
C GLU A 48 -16.37 -18.25 34.66
N ASN A 49 -17.65 -18.43 34.98
CA ASN A 49 -18.70 -18.59 33.97
C ASN A 49 -18.88 -17.31 33.14
N LYS A 50 -18.91 -16.15 33.82
CA LYS A 50 -19.04 -14.85 33.16
C LYS A 50 -17.81 -14.51 32.32
N LEU A 51 -16.61 -14.91 32.77
CA LEU A 51 -15.38 -14.72 32.01
C LEU A 51 -15.32 -15.60 30.75
N GLY A 52 -15.75 -16.86 30.83
CA GLY A 52 -15.90 -17.73 29.66
C GLY A 52 -16.86 -17.13 28.63
N ALA A 53 -18.04 -16.72 29.07
CA ALA A 53 -19.03 -16.07 28.20
C ALA A 53 -18.51 -14.76 27.58
N PHE A 54 -17.73 -13.98 28.33
CA PHE A 54 -17.11 -12.78 27.79
C PHE A 54 -16.06 -13.09 26.71
N ALA A 55 -15.22 -14.11 26.93
CA ALA A 55 -14.21 -14.51 25.95
C ALA A 55 -14.85 -14.94 24.62
N ASP A 56 -15.97 -15.67 24.68
CA ASP A 56 -16.75 -16.03 23.48
C ASP A 56 -17.26 -14.78 22.76
N VAL A 57 -17.87 -13.82 23.49
CA VAL A 57 -18.35 -12.56 22.91
C VAL A 57 -17.22 -11.74 22.30
N LEU A 58 -16.08 -11.64 22.98
CA LEU A 58 -14.91 -10.91 22.51
C LEU A 58 -14.38 -11.49 21.18
N SER A 59 -14.32 -12.82 21.06
CA SER A 59 -13.81 -13.53 19.88
C SER A 59 -14.60 -13.25 18.60
N VAL A 60 -15.92 -13.01 18.72
CA VAL A 60 -16.80 -12.73 17.58
C VAL A 60 -17.02 -11.23 17.35
N SER A 61 -16.78 -10.39 18.37
CA SER A 61 -17.05 -8.96 18.29
C SER A 61 -15.83 -8.14 17.88
N LEU A 62 -14.62 -8.64 18.14
CA LEU A 62 -13.38 -7.95 17.80
C LEU A 62 -13.00 -8.19 16.33
N PRO A 63 -13.04 -7.18 15.45
CA PRO A 63 -12.66 -7.36 14.05
C PRO A 63 -11.14 -7.56 13.89
N LEU A 64 -10.74 -8.16 12.76
CA LEU A 64 -9.36 -8.12 12.30
C LEU A 64 -8.95 -6.68 11.97
N SER A 65 -7.67 -6.37 12.12
CA SER A 65 -7.09 -5.09 11.72
C SER A 65 -5.72 -5.34 11.10
N ILE A 66 -5.33 -4.54 10.11
CA ILE A 66 -3.98 -4.62 9.52
C ILE A 66 -2.86 -4.30 10.54
N PHE A 67 -3.22 -3.65 11.65
CA PHE A 67 -2.29 -3.32 12.74
C PHE A 67 -2.28 -4.35 13.87
N PHE A 68 -3.16 -5.35 13.84
CA PHE A 68 -3.24 -6.39 14.85
C PHE A 68 -2.37 -7.60 14.47
N LYS A 69 -1.42 -7.96 15.33
CA LYS A 69 -0.40 -8.99 15.03
C LYS A 69 -0.61 -10.30 15.78
N SER A 70 -0.93 -10.26 17.07
CA SER A 70 -1.16 -11.45 17.90
C SER A 70 -1.83 -11.11 19.23
N SER A 71 -2.43 -12.10 19.89
CA SER A 71 -2.96 -11.96 21.24
C SER A 71 -2.61 -13.12 22.16
N SER A 72 -2.66 -12.87 23.46
CA SER A 72 -2.52 -13.86 24.53
C SER A 72 -3.46 -13.55 25.68
N VAL A 73 -3.71 -14.52 26.55
CA VAL A 73 -4.51 -14.34 27.76
C VAL A 73 -3.80 -14.99 28.94
N GLU A 74 -3.81 -14.29 30.07
CA GLU A 74 -3.27 -14.81 31.33
C GLU A 74 -4.18 -14.46 32.52
N VAL A 75 -4.03 -15.24 33.60
CA VAL A 75 -4.71 -14.98 34.87
C VAL A 75 -3.80 -14.10 35.72
N VAL A 76 -4.34 -13.01 36.27
CA VAL A 76 -3.59 -12.08 37.12
C VAL A 76 -4.23 -11.97 38.51
N ASP A 77 -3.41 -11.62 39.51
CA ASP A 77 -3.83 -11.61 40.92
C ASP A 77 -4.69 -10.38 41.27
N SER A 78 -4.47 -9.24 40.61
CA SER A 78 -5.13 -7.97 40.95
C SER A 78 -5.30 -7.07 39.74
N MET A 79 -6.37 -6.26 39.75
CA MET A 79 -6.55 -5.17 38.78
C MET A 79 -5.43 -4.14 38.92
N PRO A 80 -4.87 -3.62 37.82
CA PRO A 80 -3.78 -2.66 37.89
C PRO A 80 -4.26 -1.33 38.50
N SER A 81 -3.39 -0.70 39.29
CA SER A 81 -3.66 0.60 39.94
C SER A 81 -3.56 1.79 38.99
N GLU A 82 -2.92 1.60 37.83
CA GLU A 82 -2.74 2.63 36.80
C GLU A 82 -4.07 3.18 36.29
N GLU A 83 -4.12 4.48 36.00
CA GLU A 83 -5.30 5.11 35.41
C GLU A 83 -5.41 4.76 33.93
N GLN A 84 -6.64 4.47 33.49
CA GLN A 84 -6.92 4.23 32.08
C GLN A 84 -6.92 5.55 31.32
N THR A 85 -6.08 5.64 30.30
CA THR A 85 -6.06 6.74 29.34
C THR A 85 -6.32 6.19 27.94
N LEU A 86 -7.36 6.71 27.29
CA LEU A 86 -7.72 6.31 25.94
C LEU A 86 -7.27 7.38 24.94
N PRO A 87 -6.57 7.01 23.86
CA PRO A 87 -6.25 7.94 22.79
C PRO A 87 -7.52 8.51 22.16
N ALA A 88 -7.44 9.71 21.58
CA ALA A 88 -8.55 10.27 20.82
C ALA A 88 -8.81 9.45 19.55
N LEU A 89 -10.03 8.95 19.37
CA LEU A 89 -10.43 8.22 18.17
C LEU A 89 -10.84 9.21 17.06
N MET A 90 -10.06 9.21 15.98
CA MET A 90 -10.28 10.10 14.82
C MET A 90 -10.76 9.37 13.56
N ILE A 91 -10.90 8.04 13.64
CA ILE A 91 -11.22 7.16 12.51
C ILE A 91 -12.65 6.64 12.69
N PRO A 92 -13.50 6.71 11.65
CA PRO A 92 -14.84 6.11 11.71
C PRO A 92 -14.73 4.58 11.67
N LEU A 93 -15.26 3.91 12.69
CA LEU A 93 -15.22 2.45 12.82
C LEU A 93 -16.40 1.81 12.08
N VAL A 94 -16.39 1.89 10.75
CA VAL A 94 -17.54 1.53 9.91
C VAL A 94 -17.84 0.03 9.89
N PHE A 95 -16.80 -0.80 9.73
CA PHE A 95 -16.95 -2.24 9.45
C PHE A 95 -16.81 -3.13 10.68
N THR A 96 -17.20 -2.65 11.86
CA THR A 96 -17.24 -3.51 13.05
C THR A 96 -18.45 -4.46 12.99
N PRO A 97 -18.40 -5.66 13.61
CA PRO A 97 -19.54 -6.56 13.66
C PRO A 97 -20.81 -5.90 14.21
N LYS A 98 -20.67 -5.02 15.21
CA LYS A 98 -21.79 -4.27 15.79
C LYS A 98 -22.42 -3.31 14.78
N GLN A 99 -21.63 -2.48 14.11
CA GLN A 99 -22.16 -1.52 13.11
C GLN A 99 -22.80 -2.25 11.93
N LEU A 100 -22.17 -3.31 11.41
CA LEU A 100 -22.73 -4.13 10.34
C LEU A 100 -24.08 -4.75 10.74
N SER A 101 -24.20 -5.26 11.96
CA SER A 101 -25.46 -5.83 12.44
C SER A 101 -26.63 -4.83 12.40
N TRP A 102 -26.37 -3.54 12.63
CA TRP A 102 -27.40 -2.50 12.59
C TRP A 102 -27.88 -2.19 11.18
N VAL A 103 -27.02 -2.32 10.16
CA VAL A 103 -27.41 -2.01 8.78
C VAL A 103 -27.91 -3.24 8.01
N GLU A 104 -27.68 -4.44 8.55
CA GLU A 104 -28.14 -5.71 7.94
C GLU A 104 -29.47 -6.23 8.48
N ARG A 105 -29.84 -5.86 9.70
CA ARG A 105 -31.05 -6.32 10.35
C ARG A 105 -32.29 -5.56 9.88
N ALA A 106 -33.26 -6.26 9.29
CA ALA A 106 -34.49 -5.65 8.78
C ALA A 106 -35.35 -4.95 9.84
N ASP A 107 -35.20 -5.30 11.12
CA ASP A 107 -35.89 -4.66 12.25
C ASP A 107 -35.14 -3.43 12.81
N SER A 108 -33.94 -3.16 12.31
CA SER A 108 -33.16 -1.99 12.70
C SER A 108 -33.67 -0.73 12.00
N PRO A 109 -33.75 0.42 12.69
CA PRO A 109 -34.04 1.70 12.06
C PRO A 109 -32.95 2.14 11.07
N ARG A 110 -31.77 1.51 11.12
CA ARG A 110 -30.62 1.78 10.22
C ARG A 110 -30.48 0.76 9.09
N TYR A 111 -31.46 -0.12 8.91
CA TYR A 111 -31.42 -1.13 7.87
C TYR A 111 -31.13 -0.50 6.49
N LEU A 112 -30.07 -0.98 5.82
CA LEU A 112 -29.59 -0.51 4.52
C LEU A 112 -29.10 0.96 4.48
N SER A 113 -28.90 1.59 5.64
CA SER A 113 -28.35 2.95 5.72
C SER A 113 -26.96 3.03 5.08
N PRO A 114 -26.67 4.04 4.25
CA PRO A 114 -25.33 4.25 3.68
C PRO A 114 -24.35 4.87 4.69
N SER A 115 -24.76 5.11 5.93
CA SER A 115 -23.94 5.78 6.96
C SER A 115 -24.11 5.14 8.34
N ILE A 116 -23.05 5.21 9.14
CA ILE A 116 -23.03 4.76 10.55
C ILE A 116 -23.64 5.80 11.50
N PHE A 117 -23.83 7.03 11.04
CA PHE A 117 -24.33 8.10 11.90
C PHE A 117 -25.83 7.92 12.19
N PRO A 118 -26.31 8.32 13.39
CA PRO A 118 -27.71 8.17 13.75
C PRO A 118 -28.69 9.00 12.90
N SER A 119 -28.20 10.08 12.29
CA SER A 119 -29.01 10.97 11.46
C SER A 119 -29.41 10.28 10.17
N ALA A 120 -30.68 10.46 9.75
CA ALA A 120 -31.14 9.93 8.48
C ALA A 120 -30.36 10.56 7.32
N VAL A 121 -29.82 9.71 6.45
CA VAL A 121 -29.16 10.14 5.21
C VAL A 121 -30.17 10.12 4.09
N THR A 122 -30.27 11.21 3.34
CA THR A 122 -31.04 11.27 2.10
C THR A 122 -30.16 10.77 0.96
N MET A 123 -30.61 9.76 0.23
CA MET A 123 -30.01 9.33 -1.03
C MET A 123 -30.85 9.86 -2.18
N THR A 124 -30.25 10.68 -3.04
CA THR A 124 -30.91 11.23 -4.23
C THR A 124 -30.20 10.71 -5.49
N LEU A 125 -30.92 9.91 -6.26
CA LEU A 125 -30.49 9.42 -7.57
C LEU A 125 -30.91 10.43 -8.65
N LEU A 126 -29.96 10.89 -9.44
CA LEU A 126 -30.15 11.81 -10.55
C LEU A 126 -29.94 11.09 -11.88
N GLU A 127 -30.71 11.50 -12.88
CA GLU A 127 -30.60 11.12 -14.29
C GLU A 127 -30.50 12.41 -15.10
N ASP A 128 -29.42 12.61 -15.85
CA ASP A 128 -29.11 13.87 -16.53
C ASP A 128 -29.23 15.09 -15.60
N GLU A 129 -28.62 15.00 -14.42
CA GLU A 129 -28.63 16.02 -13.35
C GLU A 129 -30.02 16.35 -12.78
N LYS A 130 -31.05 15.56 -13.12
CA LYS A 130 -32.41 15.74 -12.59
C LYS A 130 -32.73 14.67 -11.56
N PRO A 131 -33.25 15.02 -10.38
CA PRO A 131 -33.66 14.04 -9.38
C PRO A 131 -34.72 13.09 -9.92
N SER A 132 -34.42 11.79 -9.89
CA SER A 132 -35.31 10.72 -10.35
C SER A 132 -35.91 9.91 -9.19
N LEU A 133 -35.20 9.84 -8.05
CA LEU A 133 -35.62 9.16 -6.83
C LEU A 133 -34.87 9.79 -5.64
N SER A 134 -35.58 10.13 -4.57
CA SER A 134 -34.98 10.66 -3.34
C SER A 134 -35.62 9.99 -2.13
N VAL A 135 -34.80 9.45 -1.23
CA VAL A 135 -35.24 8.58 -0.14
C VAL A 135 -34.42 8.79 1.12
N ASN A 136 -35.01 8.56 2.28
CA ASN A 136 -34.35 8.73 3.59
C ASN A 136 -34.76 7.65 4.61
N GLU A 137 -35.26 6.52 4.14
CA GLU A 137 -35.75 5.41 4.98
C GLU A 137 -35.38 4.04 4.37
N PRO A 138 -35.34 2.95 5.17
CA PRO A 138 -34.86 1.64 4.73
C PRO A 138 -35.52 1.08 3.46
N LYS A 139 -36.85 1.21 3.33
CA LYS A 139 -37.56 0.75 2.12
C LYS A 139 -37.12 1.53 0.88
N GLY A 140 -36.94 2.84 1.04
CA GLY A 140 -36.43 3.72 0.01
C GLY A 140 -34.98 3.39 -0.35
N TYR A 141 -34.11 3.16 0.64
CA TYR A 141 -32.72 2.76 0.39
C TYR A 141 -32.64 1.49 -0.46
N LYS A 142 -33.44 0.46 -0.13
CA LYS A 142 -33.52 -0.75 -0.95
C LYS A 142 -33.87 -0.44 -2.41
N SER A 143 -34.83 0.46 -2.65
CA SER A 143 -35.22 0.84 -4.00
C SER A 143 -34.11 1.55 -4.78
N VAL A 144 -33.29 2.35 -4.11
CA VAL A 144 -32.10 2.98 -4.71
C VAL A 144 -31.06 1.93 -5.09
N TYR A 145 -30.71 1.01 -4.19
CA TYR A 145 -29.71 -0.04 -4.50
C TYR A 145 -30.16 -0.93 -5.66
N LEU A 146 -31.43 -1.34 -5.70
CA LEU A 146 -31.99 -2.13 -6.80
C LEU A 146 -31.89 -1.39 -8.13
N ARG A 147 -32.28 -0.10 -8.16
CA ARG A 147 -32.25 0.71 -9.38
C ARG A 147 -30.83 0.96 -9.88
N ILE A 148 -29.88 1.21 -8.97
CA ILE A 148 -28.47 1.35 -9.32
C ILE A 148 -27.92 0.01 -9.85
N ALA A 149 -28.25 -1.11 -9.21
CA ALA A 149 -27.81 -2.42 -9.67
C ALA A 149 -28.34 -2.74 -11.08
N GLU A 150 -29.60 -2.37 -11.38
CA GLU A 150 -30.17 -2.48 -12.73
C GLU A 150 -29.39 -1.64 -13.77
N PHE A 151 -29.04 -0.39 -13.44
CA PHE A 151 -28.23 0.46 -14.33
C PHE A 151 -26.87 -0.15 -14.62
N ILE A 152 -26.15 -0.57 -13.57
CA ILE A 152 -24.85 -1.22 -13.70
C ILE A 152 -24.99 -2.54 -14.49
N ALA A 153 -26.06 -3.31 -14.26
CA ALA A 153 -26.35 -4.52 -15.02
C ALA A 153 -26.55 -4.25 -16.52
N GLN A 154 -27.10 -3.09 -16.88
CA GLN A 154 -27.27 -2.65 -18.27
C GLN A 154 -25.99 -2.08 -18.89
N GLY A 155 -24.91 -1.94 -18.11
CA GLY A 155 -23.62 -1.45 -18.57
C GLY A 155 -23.40 0.04 -18.33
N GLU A 156 -24.31 0.69 -17.62
CA GLU A 156 -24.17 2.09 -17.21
C GLU A 156 -23.18 2.25 -16.05
N SER A 157 -22.56 3.42 -15.98
CA SER A 157 -21.70 3.82 -14.87
C SER A 157 -22.41 4.87 -14.00
N LEU A 158 -22.11 4.87 -12.71
CA LEU A 158 -22.70 5.76 -11.72
C LEU A 158 -21.62 6.64 -11.10
N CYS A 159 -21.83 7.96 -11.12
CA CYS A 159 -21.06 8.88 -10.29
C CYS A 159 -21.67 8.93 -8.88
N VAL A 160 -20.87 8.70 -7.85
CA VAL A 160 -21.28 8.66 -6.44
C VAL A 160 -20.65 9.83 -5.71
N GLN A 161 -21.46 10.60 -5.00
CA GLN A 161 -21.05 11.70 -4.13
C GLN A 161 -21.61 11.45 -2.73
N CYS A 162 -20.79 10.81 -1.89
CA CYS A 162 -21.15 10.45 -0.52
C CYS A 162 -20.05 10.87 0.47
N GLU A 163 -20.17 10.51 1.76
CA GLU A 163 -19.26 10.97 2.82
C GLU A 163 -17.80 10.63 2.54
N GLU A 164 -17.54 9.55 1.81
CA GLU A 164 -16.21 9.10 1.40
C GLU A 164 -15.57 9.93 0.27
N GLY A 165 -16.35 10.74 -0.44
CA GLY A 165 -15.90 11.55 -1.58
C GLY A 165 -16.70 11.33 -2.87
N SER A 166 -16.13 11.78 -3.98
CA SER A 166 -16.72 11.72 -5.33
C SER A 166 -15.96 10.74 -6.21
N TYR A 167 -16.63 9.73 -6.77
CA TYR A 167 -16.01 8.69 -7.60
C TYR A 167 -17.01 8.08 -8.60
N VAL A 168 -16.51 7.42 -9.66
CA VAL A 168 -17.34 6.64 -10.59
C VAL A 168 -17.17 5.16 -10.31
N ILE A 169 -18.28 4.43 -10.37
CA ILE A 169 -18.31 2.96 -10.39
C ILE A 169 -19.10 2.43 -11.57
N GLY A 170 -18.76 1.23 -12.01
CA GLY A 170 -19.52 0.48 -12.99
C GLY A 170 -18.97 -0.93 -13.16
N LYS A 171 -19.53 -1.67 -14.12
CA LYS A 171 -19.04 -3.00 -14.50
C LYS A 171 -17.58 -2.94 -14.92
N LEU A 172 -16.77 -3.91 -14.49
CA LEU A 172 -15.35 -3.95 -14.83
C LEU A 172 -15.09 -3.91 -16.34
N GLU A 173 -15.97 -4.48 -17.16
CA GLU A 173 -15.90 -4.42 -18.63
C GLU A 173 -15.87 -2.98 -19.19
N GLN A 174 -16.40 -2.02 -18.43
CA GLN A 174 -16.41 -0.60 -18.79
C GLN A 174 -15.13 0.12 -18.37
N SER A 175 -14.20 -0.51 -17.66
CA SER A 175 -13.01 0.18 -17.17
C SER A 175 -12.08 0.70 -18.27
N GLN A 176 -12.21 0.20 -19.50
CA GLN A 176 -11.45 0.63 -20.67
C GLN A 176 -11.67 2.11 -21.02
N MET A 177 -12.72 2.74 -20.49
CA MET A 177 -13.00 4.16 -20.70
C MET A 177 -12.17 5.10 -19.80
N CYS A 178 -11.42 4.57 -18.83
CA CYS A 178 -10.65 5.36 -17.88
C CYS A 178 -9.17 4.90 -17.85
N ASP A 179 -8.22 5.83 -17.71
CA ASP A 179 -6.78 5.54 -17.78
C ASP A 179 -6.24 4.78 -16.55
N ALA A 180 -6.86 5.00 -15.39
CA ALA A 180 -6.53 4.36 -14.13
C ALA A 180 -7.82 4.01 -13.38
N PHE A 181 -7.83 2.85 -12.74
CA PHE A 181 -8.96 2.39 -11.94
C PHE A 181 -8.50 1.41 -10.88
N GLU A 182 -9.33 1.27 -9.85
CA GLU A 182 -9.26 0.22 -8.85
C GLU A 182 -10.38 -0.79 -9.09
N VAL A 183 -10.17 -2.04 -8.66
CA VAL A 183 -11.20 -3.08 -8.68
C VAL A 183 -11.84 -3.23 -7.31
N ILE A 184 -13.17 -3.18 -7.27
CA ILE A 184 -13.95 -3.53 -6.08
C ILE A 184 -14.50 -4.93 -6.28
N ALA A 185 -14.06 -5.88 -5.45
CA ALA A 185 -14.69 -7.19 -5.37
C ALA A 185 -15.98 -7.08 -4.55
N THR A 186 -17.09 -7.53 -5.13
CA THR A 186 -18.41 -7.44 -4.50
C THR A 186 -18.58 -8.34 -3.27
N ASP A 187 -17.75 -9.38 -3.17
CA ASP A 187 -17.72 -10.29 -2.03
C ASP A 187 -16.30 -10.87 -1.88
N LEU A 188 -15.92 -11.28 -0.67
CA LEU A 188 -14.61 -11.90 -0.45
C LEU A 188 -14.45 -13.22 -1.23
N SER A 189 -15.54 -13.98 -1.39
CA SER A 189 -15.54 -15.29 -2.08
C SER A 189 -15.23 -15.22 -3.59
N VAL A 190 -15.23 -14.02 -4.19
CA VAL A 190 -14.93 -13.86 -5.61
C VAL A 190 -13.51 -13.41 -5.89
N VAL A 191 -12.75 -12.95 -4.88
CA VAL A 191 -11.39 -12.38 -5.06
C VAL A 191 -10.49 -13.32 -5.87
N GLU A 192 -10.39 -14.59 -5.45
CA GLU A 192 -9.56 -15.61 -6.11
C GLU A 192 -10.02 -15.96 -7.55
N ARG A 193 -11.24 -15.57 -7.95
CA ARG A 193 -11.70 -15.75 -9.34
C ARG A 193 -10.96 -14.84 -10.32
N MET A 194 -10.42 -13.71 -9.85
CA MET A 194 -9.72 -12.73 -10.70
C MET A 194 -8.21 -12.72 -10.46
N VAL A 195 -7.78 -12.82 -9.21
CA VAL A 195 -6.39 -12.53 -8.84
C VAL A 195 -5.69 -13.72 -8.18
N VAL A 196 -4.36 -13.71 -8.21
CA VAL A 196 -3.50 -14.59 -7.41
C VAL A 196 -3.24 -13.90 -6.07
N CYS A 197 -3.70 -14.52 -4.98
CA CYS A 197 -3.52 -13.99 -3.63
C CYS A 197 -3.12 -15.11 -2.64
N LYS A 198 -2.53 -14.70 -1.51
CA LYS A 198 -2.13 -15.56 -0.40
C LYS A 198 -3.01 -15.31 0.83
N GLU A 199 -2.97 -16.22 1.79
CA GLU A 199 -3.79 -16.16 3.01
C GLU A 199 -3.65 -14.83 3.77
N ASN A 200 -2.42 -14.31 3.93
CA ASN A 200 -2.19 -13.04 4.61
C ASN A 200 -2.80 -11.84 3.85
N GLU A 201 -2.85 -11.89 2.52
CA GLU A 201 -3.49 -10.84 1.70
C GLU A 201 -5.02 -10.91 1.82
N ILE A 202 -5.60 -12.12 1.85
CA ILE A 202 -7.03 -12.32 2.11
C ILE A 202 -7.43 -11.81 3.49
N LYS A 203 -6.63 -12.11 4.54
CA LYS A 203 -6.85 -11.58 5.89
C LYS A 203 -6.77 -10.05 5.92
N ALA A 204 -5.81 -9.46 5.20
CA ALA A 204 -5.69 -8.01 5.09
C ALA A 204 -6.90 -7.38 4.38
N LEU A 205 -7.38 -7.94 3.26
CA LEU A 205 -8.61 -7.46 2.59
C LEU A 205 -9.84 -7.51 3.52
N ALA A 206 -9.95 -8.53 4.34
CA ALA A 206 -11.05 -8.75 5.27
C ALA A 206 -10.93 -7.96 6.59
N SER A 207 -9.86 -7.19 6.77
CA SER A 207 -9.65 -6.33 7.95
C SER A 207 -10.63 -5.17 8.01
N LEU A 208 -10.73 -4.56 9.19
CA LEU A 208 -11.54 -3.38 9.48
C LEU A 208 -11.24 -2.22 8.52
N GLU A 209 -9.97 -2.04 8.15
CA GLU A 209 -9.51 -0.92 7.33
C GLU A 209 -9.79 -1.09 5.82
N ARG A 210 -10.19 -2.30 5.38
CA ARG A 210 -10.55 -2.63 3.98
C ARG A 210 -9.53 -2.12 2.94
N PRO A 211 -8.23 -2.45 3.08
CA PRO A 211 -7.20 -1.88 2.22
C PRO A 211 -7.27 -2.35 0.77
N ALA A 212 -6.74 -1.53 -0.12
CA ALA A 212 -6.36 -1.95 -1.46
C ALA A 212 -5.03 -2.67 -1.47
N ILE A 213 -4.94 -3.76 -2.24
CA ILE A 213 -3.70 -4.51 -2.46
C ILE A 213 -3.50 -4.68 -3.97
N ARG A 214 -2.25 -4.50 -4.44
CA ARG A 214 -1.85 -4.75 -5.82
C ARG A 214 -1.69 -6.25 -6.04
N PHE A 215 -2.53 -6.84 -6.87
CA PHE A 215 -2.46 -8.25 -7.21
C PHE A 215 -2.18 -8.49 -8.68
N LYS A 216 -1.58 -9.66 -8.96
CA LYS A 216 -1.49 -10.23 -10.31
C LYS A 216 -2.83 -10.88 -10.69
N ILE A 217 -3.30 -10.58 -11.90
CA ILE A 217 -4.46 -11.23 -12.48
C ILE A 217 -4.09 -12.68 -12.82
N ASN A 218 -4.98 -13.61 -12.47
CA ASN A 218 -4.76 -15.02 -12.77
C ASN A 218 -4.98 -15.30 -14.28
N ALA A 219 -4.37 -16.38 -14.78
CA ALA A 219 -4.43 -16.72 -16.21
C ALA A 219 -5.88 -16.93 -16.71
N LEU A 220 -6.72 -17.58 -15.89
CA LEU A 220 -8.12 -17.87 -16.24
C LEU A 220 -8.96 -16.60 -16.42
N PHE A 221 -8.69 -15.56 -15.66
CA PHE A 221 -9.37 -14.28 -15.80
C PHE A 221 -8.80 -13.48 -16.97
N ALA A 222 -7.47 -13.47 -17.13
CA ALA A 222 -6.80 -12.80 -18.24
C ALA A 222 -7.27 -13.31 -19.61
N GLU A 223 -7.50 -14.62 -19.76
CA GLU A 223 -8.02 -15.24 -20.99
C GLU A 223 -9.38 -14.68 -21.45
N LYS A 224 -10.16 -14.08 -20.55
CA LYS A 224 -11.45 -13.46 -20.89
C LYS A 224 -11.30 -12.13 -21.62
N GLY A 225 -10.14 -11.49 -21.58
CA GLY A 225 -9.87 -10.23 -22.27
C GLY A 225 -10.72 -9.04 -21.78
N ILE A 226 -11.23 -9.08 -20.54
CA ILE A 226 -12.06 -8.02 -19.95
C ILE A 226 -11.23 -6.74 -19.77
N ILE A 227 -10.02 -6.88 -19.21
CA ILE A 227 -9.05 -5.80 -19.01
C ILE A 227 -7.69 -6.20 -19.57
N SER A 228 -6.90 -5.21 -19.98
CA SER A 228 -5.60 -5.39 -20.65
C SER A 228 -4.40 -5.31 -19.71
N VAL A 229 -4.59 -4.78 -18.51
CA VAL A 229 -3.54 -4.72 -17.47
C VAL A 229 -3.29 -6.11 -16.91
N GLU A 230 -2.07 -6.40 -16.47
CA GLU A 230 -1.72 -7.69 -15.85
C GLU A 230 -1.92 -7.69 -14.33
N ARG A 231 -2.02 -6.49 -13.75
CA ARG A 231 -2.12 -6.26 -12.30
C ARG A 231 -3.11 -5.16 -12.01
N VAL A 232 -3.79 -5.28 -10.88
CA VAL A 232 -4.79 -4.31 -10.41
C VAL A 232 -4.63 -4.07 -8.92
N PHE A 233 -4.93 -2.86 -8.47
CA PHE A 233 -5.31 -2.64 -7.08
C PHE A 233 -6.73 -3.16 -6.90
N LEU A 234 -6.91 -4.06 -5.93
CA LEU A 234 -8.21 -4.63 -5.57
C LEU A 234 -8.48 -4.40 -4.09
N ARG A 235 -9.72 -4.02 -3.77
CA ARG A 235 -10.24 -3.98 -2.40
C ARG A 235 -11.66 -4.55 -2.30
N LEU A 236 -12.14 -4.69 -1.07
CA LEU A 236 -13.56 -4.88 -0.77
C LEU A 236 -14.24 -3.52 -0.58
N ALA A 237 -15.57 -3.51 -0.48
CA ALA A 237 -16.33 -2.30 -0.19
C ALA A 237 -15.80 -1.59 1.07
N ASP A 238 -15.45 -0.31 0.90
CA ASP A 238 -14.86 0.58 1.90
C ASP A 238 -15.83 1.65 2.42
N SER A 239 -17.09 1.63 1.96
CA SER A 239 -18.21 2.39 2.52
C SER A 239 -19.45 1.52 2.68
N LEU A 240 -20.41 1.94 3.52
CA LEU A 240 -21.68 1.20 3.69
C LEU A 240 -22.56 1.26 2.44
N PHE A 241 -22.52 2.38 1.70
CA PHE A 241 -23.17 2.47 0.39
C PHE A 241 -22.64 1.37 -0.54
N LEU A 242 -21.32 1.30 -0.73
CA LEU A 242 -20.69 0.28 -1.57
C LEU A 242 -20.96 -1.12 -1.03
N TYR A 243 -20.96 -1.31 0.28
CA TYR A 243 -21.22 -2.60 0.91
C TYR A 243 -22.61 -3.14 0.52
N HIS A 244 -23.65 -2.34 0.66
CA HIS A 244 -25.01 -2.75 0.32
C HIS A 244 -25.20 -2.91 -1.19
N LEU A 245 -24.64 -2.01 -1.99
CA LEU A 245 -24.68 -2.14 -3.44
C LEU A 245 -23.96 -3.41 -3.92
N CYS A 246 -22.79 -3.72 -3.37
CA CYS A 246 -22.04 -4.92 -3.69
C CYS A 246 -22.82 -6.20 -3.38
N LYS A 247 -23.54 -6.26 -2.26
CA LYS A 247 -24.40 -7.42 -1.93
C LYS A 247 -25.51 -7.63 -2.97
N GLU A 248 -26.13 -6.54 -3.43
CA GLU A 248 -27.17 -6.60 -4.46
C GLU A 248 -26.59 -7.05 -5.82
N LEU A 249 -25.46 -6.47 -6.23
CA LEU A 249 -24.77 -6.82 -7.48
C LEU A 249 -24.26 -8.26 -7.49
N PHE A 250 -23.70 -8.72 -6.36
CA PHE A 250 -23.25 -10.09 -6.19
C PHE A 250 -24.39 -11.10 -6.38
N ALA A 251 -25.58 -10.80 -5.82
CA ALA A 251 -26.77 -11.63 -5.99
C ALA A 251 -27.24 -11.70 -7.46
N GLN A 252 -26.92 -10.70 -8.27
CA GLN A 252 -27.19 -10.65 -9.71
C GLN A 252 -26.06 -11.23 -10.58
N GLY A 253 -24.99 -11.75 -9.97
CA GLY A 253 -23.86 -12.35 -10.68
C GLY A 253 -22.82 -11.35 -11.20
N ILE A 254 -22.87 -10.09 -10.76
CA ILE A 254 -21.87 -9.07 -11.06
C ILE A 254 -20.83 -9.10 -9.94
N PHE A 255 -19.65 -9.65 -10.24
CA PHE A 255 -18.65 -9.96 -9.21
C PHE A 255 -17.62 -8.86 -8.96
N PHE A 256 -17.33 -8.04 -9.97
CA PHE A 256 -16.29 -7.02 -9.90
C PHE A 256 -16.79 -5.70 -10.50
N LEU A 257 -16.43 -4.61 -9.85
CA LEU A 257 -16.63 -3.26 -10.34
C LEU A 257 -15.28 -2.59 -10.56
N PHE A 258 -15.23 -1.64 -11.50
CA PHE A 258 -14.18 -0.64 -11.46
C PHE A 258 -14.61 0.54 -10.59
N LYS A 259 -13.65 1.20 -9.96
CA LYS A 259 -13.78 2.46 -9.23
C LYS A 259 -12.71 3.43 -9.73
N THR A 260 -13.09 4.65 -10.09
CA THR A 260 -12.16 5.69 -10.57
C THR A 260 -12.60 7.07 -10.07
N ASP A 261 -11.77 8.08 -10.26
CA ASP A 261 -12.10 9.46 -9.95
C ASP A 261 -13.25 9.99 -10.84
N SER A 262 -14.19 10.72 -10.23
CA SER A 262 -15.30 11.42 -10.91
C SER A 262 -14.91 12.34 -12.06
N PHE A 263 -13.69 12.89 -12.09
CA PHE A 263 -13.24 13.76 -13.18
C PHE A 263 -12.90 13.00 -14.47
N THR A 264 -12.72 11.68 -14.40
CA THR A 264 -12.23 10.88 -15.53
C THR A 264 -13.32 10.47 -16.50
N CYS A 265 -14.54 10.22 -16.01
CA CYS A 265 -15.55 9.50 -16.76
C CYS A 265 -16.92 10.18 -16.56
N LYS A 266 -17.53 10.67 -17.67
CA LYS A 266 -18.87 11.30 -17.63
C LYS A 266 -19.94 10.21 -17.50
N THR A 267 -20.94 10.45 -16.64
CA THR A 267 -22.02 9.49 -16.40
C THR A 267 -23.39 10.14 -16.60
N THR A 268 -24.35 9.36 -17.09
CA THR A 268 -25.77 9.74 -17.17
C THR A 268 -26.41 9.79 -15.78
N TYR A 269 -26.00 8.86 -14.92
CA TYR A 269 -26.54 8.70 -13.58
C TYR A 269 -25.58 9.19 -12.52
N SER A 270 -26.11 9.83 -11.48
CA SER A 270 -25.35 10.16 -10.28
C SER A 270 -26.16 9.92 -9.01
N LEU A 271 -25.47 9.65 -7.90
CA LEU A 271 -26.04 9.50 -6.58
C LEU A 271 -25.42 10.56 -5.67
N VAL A 272 -26.26 11.31 -4.97
CA VAL A 272 -25.84 12.25 -3.93
C VAL A 272 -26.41 11.78 -2.60
N CYS A 273 -25.53 11.58 -1.62
CA CYS A 273 -25.92 11.37 -0.22
C CYS A 273 -25.95 12.73 0.51
N GLU A 274 -26.88 12.96 1.45
CA GLU A 274 -26.90 14.16 2.29
C GLU A 274 -27.36 13.83 3.73
N PRO A 275 -26.78 14.45 4.77
CA PRO A 275 -25.74 15.46 4.73
C PRO A 275 -24.35 14.86 4.42
N MET A 276 -23.52 15.64 3.73
CA MET A 276 -22.08 15.36 3.62
C MET A 276 -21.42 15.68 4.95
N LEU A 277 -20.80 14.68 5.58
CA LEU A 277 -20.04 14.88 6.81
C LEU A 277 -18.55 15.00 6.50
N GLU A 278 -17.87 15.94 7.15
CA GLU A 278 -16.47 16.30 6.89
C GLU A 278 -15.43 15.24 7.33
N ARG A 279 -15.87 14.04 7.75
CA ARG A 279 -14.98 13.02 8.34
C ARG A 279 -14.72 11.86 7.39
N SER A 280 -14.11 12.15 6.25
CA SER A 280 -13.53 11.09 5.41
C SER A 280 -12.08 10.85 5.81
N VAL A 281 -11.71 9.57 5.94
CA VAL A 281 -10.32 9.13 6.06
C VAL A 281 -9.91 8.61 4.70
N GLU A 282 -8.79 9.10 4.19
CA GLU A 282 -8.19 8.60 2.96
C GLU A 282 -8.11 7.06 3.01
N PRO A 283 -8.63 6.35 2.00
CA PRO A 283 -8.57 4.90 2.01
C PRO A 283 -7.14 4.37 2.02
N VAL A 284 -6.93 3.30 2.78
CA VAL A 284 -5.60 2.70 2.94
C VAL A 284 -5.28 1.77 1.77
N SER A 285 -4.03 1.77 1.33
CA SER A 285 -3.49 0.73 0.46
C SER A 285 -2.23 0.14 1.09
N VAL A 286 -2.01 -1.16 0.89
CA VAL A 286 -0.94 -1.90 1.55
C VAL A 286 -0.24 -2.88 0.61
N SER A 287 1.00 -3.22 0.96
CA SER A 287 1.71 -4.40 0.46
C SER A 287 1.84 -5.41 1.60
N VAL A 288 1.55 -6.69 1.32
CA VAL A 288 1.59 -7.76 2.32
C VAL A 288 2.69 -8.74 1.99
N LEU A 289 3.73 -8.77 2.82
CA LEU A 289 4.86 -9.68 2.64
C LEU A 289 4.49 -11.12 3.04
N GLU A 290 5.24 -12.10 2.54
CA GLU A 290 5.03 -13.52 2.86
C GLU A 290 4.95 -13.84 4.36
N ASN A 291 5.73 -13.16 5.19
CA ASN A 291 5.73 -13.35 6.64
C ASN A 291 4.56 -12.64 7.37
N GLY A 292 3.63 -12.02 6.64
CA GLY A 292 2.50 -11.28 7.21
C GLY A 292 2.85 -9.86 7.65
N GLU A 293 4.04 -9.36 7.32
CA GLU A 293 4.34 -7.94 7.52
C GLU A 293 3.48 -7.09 6.58
N ILE A 294 2.93 -5.99 7.11
CA ILE A 294 2.07 -5.08 6.36
C ILE A 294 2.84 -3.78 6.15
N LEU A 295 3.06 -3.42 4.90
CA LEU A 295 3.64 -2.14 4.52
C LEU A 295 2.51 -1.22 4.07
N VAL A 296 2.27 -0.14 4.82
CA VAL A 296 1.27 0.86 4.45
C VAL A 296 1.83 1.71 3.30
N LEU A 297 1.09 1.81 2.19
CA LEU A 297 1.49 2.59 1.01
C LEU A 297 0.77 3.93 0.96
N GLN A 298 -0.49 3.96 1.39
CA GLN A 298 -1.36 5.14 1.47
C GLN A 298 -2.28 5.01 2.68
N GLY A 299 -2.85 6.10 3.19
CA GLY A 299 -3.77 6.08 4.32
C GLY A 299 -3.20 6.76 5.57
N MET A 300 -2.53 7.91 5.39
CA MET A 300 -1.95 8.67 6.51
C MET A 300 -2.99 9.03 7.57
N GLY A 301 -4.27 9.13 7.19
CA GLY A 301 -5.37 9.37 8.11
C GLY A 301 -5.52 8.33 9.23
N TYR A 302 -5.09 7.08 9.00
CA TYR A 302 -5.08 6.00 9.99
C TYR A 302 -3.99 6.14 11.05
N ALA A 303 -3.00 7.01 10.82
CA ALA A 303 -1.92 7.24 11.75
C ALA A 303 -2.31 8.19 12.90
N SER A 304 -1.71 7.96 14.07
CA SER A 304 -1.91 8.79 15.25
C SER A 304 -1.54 10.25 14.98
N ARG A 305 -2.29 11.16 15.61
CA ARG A 305 -2.09 12.61 15.45
C ARG A 305 -0.67 13.05 15.80
N ALA A 306 -0.11 12.49 16.88
CA ALA A 306 1.22 12.82 17.35
C ALA A 306 2.32 12.45 16.34
N LEU A 307 2.17 11.31 15.64
CA LEU A 307 3.07 10.91 14.56
C LEU A 307 2.94 11.85 13.35
N LYS A 308 1.72 12.23 12.96
CA LYS A 308 1.53 13.15 11.83
C LYS A 308 2.11 14.55 12.09
N GLU A 309 1.95 15.06 13.32
CA GLU A 309 2.43 16.40 13.67
C GLU A 309 3.95 16.48 13.81
N SER A 310 4.63 15.39 14.20
CA SER A 310 6.10 15.39 14.30
C SER A 310 6.79 15.46 12.95
N LEU A 311 6.17 14.92 11.89
CA LEU A 311 6.74 14.91 10.55
C LEU A 311 6.72 16.26 9.83
N LYS A 312 5.82 17.17 10.23
CA LYS A 312 5.72 18.54 9.66
C LYS A 312 6.98 19.40 9.86
N LYS A 313 7.98 18.89 10.58
CA LYS A 313 9.25 19.57 10.87
C LYS A 313 10.34 19.28 9.84
N PHE A 314 10.09 18.36 8.91
CA PHE A 314 11.04 17.94 7.89
C PHE A 314 10.56 18.43 6.53
N ASP A 315 11.39 19.23 5.86
CA ASP A 315 11.09 19.73 4.51
C ASP A 315 11.44 18.67 3.44
N GLU A 316 12.47 17.87 3.70
CA GLU A 316 12.95 16.82 2.80
C GLU A 316 12.17 15.50 3.01
N PRO A 317 11.49 14.94 1.99
CA PRO A 317 10.71 13.71 2.11
C PRO A 317 11.52 12.52 2.65
N SER A 318 12.76 12.35 2.21
CA SER A 318 13.66 11.28 2.68
C SER A 318 13.93 11.38 4.19
N HIS A 319 14.12 12.60 4.71
CA HIS A 319 14.34 12.84 6.14
C HIS A 319 13.06 12.61 6.94
N ALA A 320 11.92 13.04 6.42
CA ALA A 320 10.62 12.77 7.03
C ALA A 320 10.36 11.26 7.12
N ALA A 321 10.61 10.53 6.03
CA ALA A 321 10.47 9.08 5.97
C ALA A 321 11.41 8.36 6.95
N PHE A 322 12.69 8.76 7.05
CA PHE A 322 13.58 8.17 8.04
C PHE A 322 13.16 8.50 9.49
N ALA A 323 12.81 9.76 9.76
CA ALA A 323 12.34 10.20 11.06
C ALA A 323 11.09 9.43 11.52
N SER A 324 10.18 9.13 10.59
CA SER A 324 8.96 8.38 10.86
C SER A 324 9.28 6.98 11.42
N ILE A 325 10.16 6.23 10.75
CA ILE A 325 10.60 4.89 11.22
C ILE A 325 11.33 5.02 12.57
N MET A 326 12.22 6.00 12.71
CA MET A 326 12.93 6.21 13.98
C MET A 326 11.98 6.50 15.14
N GLN A 327 10.90 7.24 14.91
CA GLN A 327 9.91 7.53 15.94
C GLN A 327 9.07 6.31 16.29
N GLU A 328 8.65 5.52 15.29
CA GLU A 328 7.82 4.32 15.51
C GLU A 328 8.59 3.16 16.17
N HIS A 329 9.92 3.16 16.05
CA HIS A 329 10.83 2.16 16.62
C HIS A 329 11.72 2.67 17.75
N ALA A 330 11.57 3.93 18.17
CA ALA A 330 12.38 4.58 19.21
C ALA A 330 13.90 4.51 18.94
N LEU A 331 14.33 4.86 17.72
CA LEU A 331 15.70 4.72 17.25
C LEU A 331 16.59 5.96 17.45
N PHE A 332 16.09 7.05 18.05
CA PHE A 332 16.87 8.29 18.23
C PHE A 332 18.08 8.16 19.18
N ASP A 333 18.22 7.04 19.90
CA ASP A 333 19.42 6.69 20.67
C ASP A 333 20.17 5.48 20.09
N THR A 334 19.92 5.14 18.82
CA THR A 334 20.49 3.97 18.13
C THR A 334 21.03 4.34 16.77
N GLU A 335 22.30 4.00 16.51
CA GLU A 335 22.92 4.14 15.20
C GLU A 335 22.15 3.31 14.17
N SER A 336 21.59 3.98 13.17
CA SER A 336 20.72 3.35 12.18
C SER A 336 21.00 3.89 10.79
N SER A 337 20.81 3.05 9.77
CA SER A 337 20.88 3.47 8.38
C SER A 337 19.52 3.33 7.72
N CYS A 338 19.20 4.25 6.83
CA CYS A 338 17.96 4.25 6.07
C CYS A 338 18.26 4.11 4.59
N PHE A 339 17.56 3.19 3.93
CA PHE A 339 17.49 3.14 2.48
C PHE A 339 16.12 3.70 2.09
N TYR A 340 16.11 4.93 1.58
CA TYR A 340 14.90 5.57 1.08
C TYR A 340 14.84 5.48 -0.44
N LEU A 341 13.91 4.65 -0.94
CA LEU A 341 13.69 4.37 -2.36
C LEU A 341 12.25 4.72 -2.78
N SER A 342 12.04 5.89 -3.37
CA SER A 342 10.75 6.43 -3.75
C SER A 342 10.47 6.27 -5.25
N LYS A 343 9.24 6.62 -5.65
CA LYS A 343 8.83 6.82 -7.05
C LYS A 343 8.68 8.30 -7.40
N THR A 344 8.41 9.14 -6.41
CA THR A 344 8.00 10.54 -6.58
C THR A 344 9.01 11.53 -6.01
N HIS A 345 9.96 11.05 -5.22
CA HIS A 345 10.97 11.87 -4.57
C HIS A 345 12.38 11.37 -4.91
N ASP A 346 13.38 12.19 -4.66
CA ASP A 346 14.79 11.82 -4.82
C ASP A 346 15.19 10.75 -3.79
N ASP A 347 15.91 9.74 -4.25
CA ASP A 347 16.38 8.66 -3.37
C ASP A 347 17.58 9.13 -2.54
N THR A 348 17.66 8.61 -1.31
CA THR A 348 18.80 8.88 -0.44
C THR A 348 19.06 7.69 0.46
N ILE A 349 20.32 7.27 0.56
CA ILE A 349 20.77 6.37 1.62
C ILE A 349 21.36 7.25 2.72
N MET A 350 20.87 7.10 3.93
CA MET A 350 21.22 7.93 5.08
C MET A 350 21.76 7.10 6.23
N ASN A 351 22.49 7.76 7.13
CA ASN A 351 22.82 7.24 8.45
C ASN A 351 22.42 8.24 9.52
N TYR A 352 21.97 7.73 10.66
CA TYR A 352 21.72 8.50 11.86
C TYR A 352 22.65 8.05 12.97
N SER A 353 23.24 9.02 13.66
CA SER A 353 23.89 8.84 14.95
C SER A 353 23.52 9.98 15.89
N LYS A 354 23.63 9.74 17.20
CA LYS A 354 23.40 10.79 18.20
C LYS A 354 24.39 11.95 18.10
N GLU A 355 25.61 11.66 17.66
CA GLU A 355 26.69 12.65 17.54
C GLU A 355 26.51 13.57 16.33
N HIS A 356 26.12 13.00 15.18
CA HIS A 356 26.11 13.72 13.91
C HIS A 356 24.71 14.02 13.36
N GLY A 357 23.65 13.49 13.98
CA GLY A 357 22.29 13.57 13.44
C GLY A 357 22.15 12.71 12.18
N MET A 358 21.25 13.11 11.27
CA MET A 358 21.08 12.46 9.97
C MET A 358 22.13 12.97 8.98
N LEU A 359 22.81 12.04 8.31
CA LEU A 359 23.76 12.31 7.24
C LEU A 359 23.29 11.61 5.96
N ASN A 360 23.28 12.36 4.86
CA ASN A 360 23.09 11.81 3.52
C ASN A 360 24.41 11.17 3.08
N LEU A 361 24.37 9.90 2.71
CA LEU A 361 25.54 9.13 2.30
C LEU A 361 25.56 8.94 0.79
N VAL A 362 24.49 8.39 0.23
CA VAL A 362 24.39 8.10 -1.21
C VAL A 362 23.15 8.79 -1.77
N THR A 363 23.33 9.43 -2.92
CA THR A 363 22.27 10.03 -3.72
C THR A 363 22.27 9.40 -5.12
N VAL A 364 21.15 9.50 -5.81
CA VAL A 364 21.03 9.07 -7.21
C VAL A 364 21.17 10.30 -8.11
N SER A 365 21.81 10.13 -9.26
CA SER A 365 21.87 11.12 -10.32
C SER A 365 21.27 10.54 -11.61
N LEU A 366 20.79 11.42 -12.49
CA LEU A 366 20.20 11.06 -13.77
C LEU A 366 21.00 11.73 -14.89
N PRO A 367 21.15 11.09 -16.06
CA PRO A 367 21.62 11.78 -17.25
C PRO A 367 20.60 12.84 -17.69
N ALA A 368 21.02 14.01 -18.16
CA ALA A 368 20.10 15.02 -18.67
C ALA A 368 19.48 14.62 -20.02
N SER A 369 20.07 13.65 -20.73
CA SER A 369 19.52 13.07 -21.95
C SER A 369 20.13 11.70 -22.25
N PHE A 370 19.49 10.91 -23.13
CA PHE A 370 20.09 9.67 -23.64
C PHE A 370 21.39 9.93 -24.42
N SER A 371 21.54 11.10 -25.05
CA SER A 371 22.80 11.50 -25.70
C SER A 371 23.95 11.59 -24.71
N GLU A 372 23.71 12.25 -23.58
CA GLU A 372 24.67 12.35 -22.48
C GLU A 372 24.98 10.97 -21.89
N LEU A 373 23.95 10.15 -21.65
CA LEU A 373 24.11 8.79 -21.15
C LEU A 373 25.04 7.95 -22.03
N PHE A 374 24.79 7.90 -23.34
CA PHE A 374 25.66 7.13 -24.25
C PHE A 374 27.08 7.71 -24.28
N THR A 375 27.23 9.04 -24.25
CA THR A 375 28.55 9.69 -24.19
C THR A 375 29.29 9.33 -22.91
N ALA A 376 28.62 9.34 -21.75
CA ALA A 376 29.19 8.94 -20.47
C ALA A 376 29.64 7.48 -20.49
N ILE A 377 28.84 6.58 -21.06
CA ILE A 377 29.20 5.17 -21.22
C ILE A 377 30.43 5.02 -22.15
N GLU A 378 30.44 5.66 -23.32
CA GLU A 378 31.56 5.62 -24.27
C GLU A 378 32.87 6.11 -23.63
N ASN A 379 32.80 7.17 -22.83
CA ASN A 379 33.95 7.76 -22.16
C ASN A 379 34.45 6.94 -20.96
N SER A 380 33.67 5.98 -20.45
CA SER A 380 34.05 5.17 -19.29
C SER A 380 35.21 4.20 -19.56
N SER A 381 35.31 3.66 -20.79
CA SER A 381 36.46 2.84 -21.23
C SER A 381 36.41 2.54 -22.73
N ALA A 382 37.54 2.12 -23.31
CA ALA A 382 37.59 1.66 -24.71
C ALA A 382 36.67 0.46 -24.98
N SER A 383 36.45 -0.41 -23.98
CA SER A 383 35.53 -1.54 -24.09
C SER A 383 34.06 -1.09 -24.11
N ALA A 384 33.72 -0.08 -23.30
CA ALA A 384 32.38 0.49 -23.24
C ALA A 384 32.03 1.27 -24.52
N LYS A 385 33.01 1.97 -25.13
CA LYS A 385 32.81 2.58 -26.45
C LYS A 385 32.40 1.55 -27.52
N ARG A 386 33.14 0.43 -27.61
CA ARG A 386 32.80 -0.67 -28.52
C ARG A 386 31.44 -1.29 -28.21
N LEU A 387 31.04 -1.33 -26.94
CA LEU A 387 29.73 -1.81 -26.54
C LEU A 387 28.61 -0.94 -27.13
N VAL A 388 28.74 0.40 -27.05
CA VAL A 388 27.75 1.33 -27.62
C VAL A 388 27.71 1.23 -29.15
N GLU A 389 28.88 1.10 -29.80
CA GLU A 389 28.97 0.85 -31.25
C GLU A 389 28.21 -0.44 -31.65
N ASN A 390 28.51 -1.56 -30.97
CA ASN A 390 27.83 -2.83 -31.20
C ASN A 390 26.32 -2.76 -30.90
N TYR A 391 25.93 -2.01 -29.87
CA TYR A 391 24.54 -1.80 -29.50
C TYR A 391 23.78 -1.07 -30.62
N ARG A 392 24.35 0.02 -31.15
CA ARG A 392 23.80 0.80 -32.25
C ARG A 392 23.67 -0.03 -33.53
N GLU A 393 24.66 -0.88 -33.82
CA GLU A 393 24.63 -1.75 -35.00
C GLU A 393 23.57 -2.86 -34.88
N LYS A 394 23.45 -3.50 -33.71
CA LYS A 394 22.52 -4.62 -33.50
C LYS A 394 21.08 -4.16 -33.28
N PHE A 395 20.88 -3.01 -32.65
CA PHE A 395 19.57 -2.46 -32.28
C PHE A 395 19.41 -0.99 -32.70
N PRO A 396 19.50 -0.67 -34.01
CA PRO A 396 19.46 0.70 -34.49
C PRO A 396 18.16 1.42 -34.12
N GLU A 397 17.02 0.73 -34.21
CA GLU A 397 15.70 1.28 -33.87
C GLU A 397 15.58 1.63 -32.38
N LEU A 398 16.12 0.79 -31.48
CA LEU A 398 16.11 1.07 -30.04
C LEU A 398 17.02 2.25 -29.69
N TYR A 399 18.18 2.33 -30.35
CA TYR A 399 19.09 3.45 -30.18
C TYR A 399 18.45 4.76 -30.65
N GLU A 400 17.87 4.79 -31.85
CA GLU A 400 17.18 5.97 -32.39
C GLU A 400 16.00 6.40 -31.51
N LYS A 401 15.18 5.45 -31.05
CA LYS A 401 14.08 5.73 -30.12
C LYS A 401 14.58 6.33 -28.81
N SER A 402 15.66 5.79 -28.25
CA SER A 402 16.27 6.35 -27.03
C SER A 402 16.69 7.80 -27.26
N MET A 403 17.32 8.10 -28.41
CA MET A 403 17.74 9.47 -28.76
C MET A 403 16.57 10.45 -28.97
N GLN A 404 15.38 9.95 -29.34
CA GLN A 404 14.16 10.74 -29.52
C GLN A 404 13.32 10.88 -28.24
N THR A 405 13.60 10.04 -27.23
CA THR A 405 12.87 10.07 -25.97
C THR A 405 13.42 11.16 -25.06
N THR A 406 12.54 11.94 -24.46
CA THR A 406 12.93 12.99 -23.50
C THR A 406 12.87 12.44 -22.08
N ILE A 407 13.91 12.73 -21.29
CA ILE A 407 13.87 12.55 -19.83
C ILE A 407 13.29 13.85 -19.25
N PRO A 408 12.16 13.81 -18.51
CA PRO A 408 11.60 15.01 -17.91
C PRO A 408 12.60 15.72 -16.99
N LEU A 409 12.66 17.05 -17.06
CA LEU A 409 13.62 17.86 -16.28
C LEU A 409 13.35 17.82 -14.78
N ASP A 410 12.10 17.58 -14.41
CA ASP A 410 11.57 17.45 -13.06
C ASP A 410 11.43 15.97 -12.63
N ALA A 411 11.97 15.03 -13.42
CA ALA A 411 11.98 13.62 -13.04
C ALA A 411 12.76 13.45 -11.72
N PRO A 412 12.19 12.79 -10.70
CA PRO A 412 12.88 12.62 -9.44
C PRO A 412 14.12 11.74 -9.62
N LYS A 413 15.20 12.09 -8.94
CA LYS A 413 16.48 11.39 -9.01
C LYS A 413 16.43 10.17 -8.11
N ASN A 414 15.85 9.08 -8.63
CA ASN A 414 15.66 7.84 -7.90
C ASN A 414 15.92 6.60 -8.78
N ILE A 415 16.01 5.45 -8.12
CA ILE A 415 16.19 4.16 -8.79
C ILE A 415 15.02 3.84 -9.71
N TYR A 416 13.80 4.26 -9.37
CA TYR A 416 12.63 4.07 -10.23
C TYR A 416 12.80 4.79 -11.57
N THR A 417 13.24 6.04 -11.59
CA THR A 417 13.51 6.80 -12.82
C THR A 417 14.73 6.27 -13.57
N LEU A 418 15.75 5.77 -12.87
CA LEU A 418 16.82 5.01 -13.54
C LEU A 418 16.29 3.75 -14.24
N TRP A 419 15.33 3.05 -13.65
CA TRP A 419 14.64 1.93 -14.32
C TRP A 419 13.80 2.39 -15.52
N GLN A 420 13.26 3.61 -15.53
CA GLN A 420 12.63 4.18 -16.74
C GLN A 420 13.66 4.36 -17.86
N VAL A 421 14.83 4.93 -17.54
CA VAL A 421 15.96 5.09 -18.49
C VAL A 421 16.40 3.73 -19.04
N VAL A 422 16.63 2.75 -18.15
CA VAL A 422 17.01 1.38 -18.51
C VAL A 422 15.97 0.76 -19.45
N SER A 423 14.68 0.86 -19.13
CA SER A 423 13.62 0.27 -19.95
C SER A 423 13.52 0.87 -21.35
N ILE A 424 13.78 2.17 -21.51
CA ILE A 424 13.85 2.79 -22.84
C ILE A 424 15.08 2.30 -23.59
N VAL A 425 16.26 2.35 -22.96
CA VAL A 425 17.51 1.90 -23.60
C VAL A 425 17.39 0.46 -24.06
N LEU A 426 16.84 -0.44 -23.24
CA LEU A 426 16.78 -1.88 -23.52
C LEU A 426 15.55 -2.30 -24.34
N GLY A 427 14.69 -1.36 -24.71
CA GLY A 427 13.48 -1.62 -25.50
C GLY A 427 12.38 -2.37 -24.76
N MET A 428 12.34 -2.29 -23.42
CA MET A 428 11.30 -2.92 -22.60
C MET A 428 9.99 -2.10 -22.60
N SER A 429 10.08 -0.79 -22.83
CA SER A 429 8.92 0.11 -22.85
C SER A 429 8.93 1.03 -24.06
N ASP A 430 7.73 1.43 -24.48
CA ASP A 430 7.51 2.42 -25.52
C ASP A 430 7.51 3.86 -25.03
N THR A 431 7.22 4.06 -23.74
CA THR A 431 7.09 5.38 -23.12
C THR A 431 7.94 5.43 -21.86
N PHE A 432 8.49 6.60 -21.57
CA PHE A 432 9.39 6.79 -20.43
C PHE A 432 8.64 6.53 -19.12
N GLU A 433 7.43 7.06 -19.01
CA GLU A 433 6.58 7.05 -17.83
C GLU A 433 6.26 5.61 -17.38
N LYS A 434 6.01 4.70 -18.34
CA LYS A 434 5.70 3.29 -18.08
C LYS A 434 6.93 2.39 -17.92
N GLY A 435 8.14 2.93 -18.15
CA GLY A 435 9.38 2.15 -18.23
C GLY A 435 9.67 1.33 -16.99
N ALA A 436 9.65 1.95 -15.81
CA ALA A 436 9.98 1.26 -14.57
C ALA A 436 8.90 0.25 -14.14
N GLU A 437 7.62 0.58 -14.27
CA GLU A 437 6.55 -0.38 -13.98
C GLU A 437 6.69 -1.62 -14.86
N LYS A 438 7.00 -1.45 -16.16
CA LYS A 438 7.21 -2.59 -17.06
C LYS A 438 8.41 -3.45 -16.65
N LEU A 439 9.51 -2.84 -16.23
CA LEU A 439 10.65 -3.58 -15.67
C LEU A 439 10.24 -4.35 -14.42
N ILE A 440 9.51 -3.72 -13.50
CA ILE A 440 9.09 -4.37 -12.26
C ILE A 440 8.13 -5.53 -12.53
N GLU A 441 7.17 -5.37 -13.43
CA GLU A 441 6.24 -6.43 -13.83
C GLU A 441 6.99 -7.62 -14.48
N ASN A 442 7.87 -7.35 -15.44
CA ASN A 442 8.73 -8.36 -16.05
C ASN A 442 9.56 -9.12 -15.00
N ALA A 443 10.12 -8.41 -14.02
CA ALA A 443 10.86 -9.00 -12.90
C ALA A 443 9.96 -9.84 -12.00
N GLU A 444 8.75 -9.39 -11.70
CA GLU A 444 7.75 -10.12 -10.91
C GLU A 444 7.24 -11.37 -11.63
N ASP A 445 7.21 -11.37 -12.96
CA ASP A 445 6.76 -12.49 -13.80
C ASP A 445 7.88 -13.48 -14.12
N TYR A 446 9.13 -13.16 -13.81
CA TYR A 446 10.24 -14.09 -13.96
C TYR A 446 10.10 -15.29 -13.02
N GLY A 447 9.94 -16.48 -13.59
CA GLY A 447 9.80 -17.73 -12.82
C GLY A 447 11.11 -18.44 -12.46
N GLY A 448 12.26 -17.90 -12.89
CA GLY A 448 13.57 -18.49 -12.56
C GLY A 448 14.14 -18.02 -11.23
N GLU A 449 15.30 -18.57 -10.86
CA GLU A 449 15.91 -18.34 -9.55
C GLU A 449 16.98 -17.24 -9.53
N LYS A 450 17.61 -16.93 -10.66
CA LYS A 450 18.74 -15.98 -10.74
C LYS A 450 18.68 -15.12 -11.98
N GLY A 451 18.92 -13.83 -11.80
CA GLY A 451 19.13 -12.89 -12.89
C GLY A 451 20.61 -12.65 -13.18
N PRO A 452 20.93 -12.03 -14.32
CA PRO A 452 22.25 -11.47 -14.56
C PRO A 452 22.60 -10.41 -13.49
N ARG A 453 23.88 -10.33 -13.10
CA ARG A 453 24.34 -9.34 -12.11
C ARG A 453 24.49 -7.98 -12.78
N MET A 454 23.67 -7.02 -12.37
CA MET A 454 23.77 -5.62 -12.80
C MET A 454 24.76 -4.85 -11.91
N ASP A 455 25.42 -3.89 -12.53
CA ASP A 455 26.45 -3.06 -11.91
C ASP A 455 25.82 -1.91 -11.10
N TYR A 456 25.33 -2.20 -9.90
CA TYR A 456 24.95 -1.19 -8.91
C TYR A 456 26.21 -0.77 -8.13
N TYR A 457 26.87 0.30 -8.59
CA TYR A 457 28.08 0.85 -7.97
C TYR A 457 27.92 2.32 -7.62
N LEU A 458 28.75 2.78 -6.68
CA LEU A 458 28.99 4.19 -6.45
C LEU A 458 30.09 4.69 -7.39
N GLU A 459 30.11 5.98 -7.70
CA GLU A 459 31.20 6.60 -8.47
C GLU A 459 32.57 6.37 -7.83
N ARG A 460 32.59 6.19 -6.50
CA ARG A 460 33.77 5.77 -5.72
C ARG A 460 33.41 4.49 -4.96
N GLU A 461 33.85 3.35 -5.45
CA GLU A 461 33.45 2.01 -4.97
C GLU A 461 33.70 1.78 -3.46
N ASP A 462 34.77 2.35 -2.90
CA ASP A 462 35.13 2.21 -1.48
C ASP A 462 34.62 3.36 -0.59
N ALA A 463 33.90 4.33 -1.15
CA ALA A 463 33.43 5.48 -0.39
C ALA A 463 32.14 5.14 0.36
N LEU A 464 32.08 5.52 1.64
CA LEU A 464 30.82 5.51 2.41
C LEU A 464 29.81 6.54 1.89
N SER A 465 30.29 7.56 1.16
CA SER A 465 29.46 8.58 0.55
C SER A 465 29.95 8.92 -0.85
N ALA A 466 29.10 8.65 -1.83
CA ALA A 466 29.30 8.96 -3.24
C ALA A 466 27.97 8.78 -3.97
N ASP A 467 27.84 9.46 -5.11
CA ASP A 467 26.68 9.33 -5.97
C ASP A 467 26.68 7.96 -6.66
N PHE A 468 25.51 7.53 -7.08
CA PHE A 468 25.31 6.30 -7.84
C PHE A 468 25.85 6.41 -9.28
N ASP A 469 26.61 5.41 -9.76
CA ASP A 469 27.12 5.37 -11.13
C ASP A 469 26.07 4.78 -12.09
N TYR A 470 25.16 5.64 -12.56
CA TYR A 470 24.09 5.25 -13.48
C TYR A 470 24.64 4.74 -14.84
N ALA A 471 25.81 5.20 -15.27
CA ALA A 471 26.38 4.82 -16.56
C ALA A 471 26.78 3.34 -16.55
N ARG A 472 27.39 2.86 -15.45
CA ARG A 472 27.68 1.43 -15.28
C ARG A 472 26.43 0.58 -15.19
N LEU A 473 25.41 1.06 -14.47
CA LEU A 473 24.13 0.36 -14.37
C LEU A 473 23.51 0.10 -15.75
N VAL A 474 23.41 1.14 -16.60
CA VAL A 474 22.87 1.00 -17.96
C VAL A 474 23.79 0.15 -18.84
N ARG A 475 25.11 0.37 -18.76
CA ARG A 475 26.11 -0.38 -19.53
C ARG A 475 26.01 -1.89 -19.29
N SER A 476 25.82 -2.32 -18.03
CA SER A 476 25.68 -3.73 -17.70
C SER A 476 24.46 -4.37 -18.38
N GLY A 477 23.30 -3.71 -18.37
CA GLY A 477 22.11 -4.19 -19.08
C GLY A 477 22.28 -4.23 -20.60
N MET A 478 22.93 -3.23 -21.20
CA MET A 478 23.23 -3.23 -22.64
C MET A 478 24.07 -4.45 -23.03
N SER A 479 25.05 -4.82 -22.20
CA SER A 479 25.87 -6.01 -22.42
C SER A 479 25.05 -7.30 -22.42
N TYR A 480 24.17 -7.48 -21.43
CA TYR A 480 23.29 -8.66 -21.35
C TYR A 480 22.24 -8.70 -22.46
N LYS A 481 21.69 -7.54 -22.89
CA LYS A 481 20.80 -7.45 -24.04
C LYS A 481 21.52 -7.83 -25.34
N LEU A 482 22.75 -7.35 -25.53
CA LEU A 482 23.60 -7.74 -26.66
C LEU A 482 23.87 -9.24 -26.67
N ALA A 483 24.04 -9.87 -25.50
CA ALA A 483 24.18 -11.31 -25.36
C ALA A 483 22.89 -12.12 -25.64
N GLY A 484 21.73 -11.44 -25.79
CA GLY A 484 20.46 -12.08 -26.12
C GLY A 484 19.62 -12.50 -24.91
N THR A 485 19.85 -11.90 -23.75
CA THR A 485 19.02 -12.12 -22.55
C THR A 485 17.61 -11.56 -22.78
N ASP A 486 16.56 -12.32 -22.44
CA ASP A 486 15.17 -11.87 -22.53
C ASP A 486 14.83 -10.82 -21.47
N ASP A 487 13.75 -10.07 -21.70
CA ASP A 487 13.40 -8.93 -20.87
C ASP A 487 13.00 -9.33 -19.44
N ASN A 488 12.31 -10.46 -19.24
CA ASN A 488 11.93 -10.92 -17.90
C ASN A 488 13.16 -11.28 -17.07
N THR A 489 14.07 -12.06 -17.65
CA THR A 489 15.35 -12.40 -17.01
C THR A 489 16.17 -11.16 -16.70
N LEU A 490 16.26 -10.22 -17.65
CA LEU A 490 17.04 -9.00 -17.51
C LEU A 490 16.47 -8.07 -16.44
N SER A 491 15.16 -7.84 -16.45
CA SER A 491 14.44 -7.07 -15.44
C SER A 491 14.58 -7.67 -14.04
N PHE A 492 14.49 -9.00 -13.91
CA PHE A 492 14.76 -9.66 -12.64
C PHE A 492 16.20 -9.44 -12.17
N GLY A 493 17.18 -9.47 -13.08
CA GLY A 493 18.58 -9.14 -12.75
C GLY A 493 18.77 -7.73 -12.17
N TYR A 494 18.04 -6.73 -12.68
CA TYR A 494 18.03 -5.38 -12.11
C TYR A 494 17.47 -5.36 -10.67
N MET A 495 16.29 -5.94 -10.46
CA MET A 495 15.66 -6.00 -9.14
C MET A 495 16.53 -6.79 -8.13
N GLU A 496 17.10 -7.92 -8.57
CA GLU A 496 17.95 -8.77 -7.74
C GLU A 496 19.26 -8.08 -7.36
N SER A 497 19.91 -7.45 -8.32
CA SER A 497 21.19 -6.78 -8.06
C SER A 497 21.03 -5.56 -7.16
N LEU A 498 19.91 -4.84 -7.24
CA LEU A 498 19.57 -3.80 -6.26
C LEU A 498 19.46 -4.38 -4.84
N SER A 499 18.82 -5.54 -4.68
CA SER A 499 18.68 -6.18 -3.38
C SER A 499 20.02 -6.60 -2.77
N TYR A 500 21.00 -6.98 -3.61
CA TYR A 500 22.35 -7.27 -3.15
C TYR A 500 23.11 -6.00 -2.82
N PHE A 501 23.01 -4.95 -3.65
CA PHE A 501 23.62 -3.65 -3.37
C PHE A 501 23.19 -3.08 -2.02
N ILE A 502 21.88 -3.14 -1.70
CA ILE A 502 21.36 -2.71 -0.40
C ILE A 502 21.98 -3.53 0.74
N SER A 503 22.11 -4.84 0.57
CA SER A 503 22.71 -5.73 1.58
C SER A 503 24.19 -5.43 1.80
N ASP A 504 24.96 -5.32 0.72
CA ASP A 504 26.39 -5.03 0.75
C ASP A 504 26.65 -3.64 1.38
N THR A 505 25.83 -2.65 1.03
CA THR A 505 25.88 -1.31 1.62
C THR A 505 25.52 -1.32 3.10
N ALA A 506 24.53 -2.11 3.52
CA ALA A 506 24.15 -2.24 4.92
C ALA A 506 25.26 -2.90 5.75
N ASP A 507 25.94 -3.91 5.21
CA ASP A 507 27.11 -4.53 5.83
C ASP A 507 28.25 -3.52 5.99
N ALA A 508 28.54 -2.71 4.95
CA ALA A 508 29.52 -1.64 5.04
C ALA A 508 29.16 -0.56 6.09
N HIS A 509 27.89 -0.18 6.20
CA HIS A 509 27.44 0.75 7.25
C HIS A 509 27.55 0.15 8.65
N ARG A 510 27.26 -1.13 8.83
CA ARG A 510 27.46 -1.82 10.11
C ARG A 510 28.93 -1.81 10.52
N GLU A 511 29.84 -2.11 9.59
CA GLU A 511 31.27 -2.20 9.85
C GLU A 511 31.91 -0.82 10.10
N ASN A 512 31.54 0.19 9.33
CA ASN A 512 32.21 1.49 9.35
C ASN A 512 31.48 2.56 10.17
N LEU A 513 30.16 2.45 10.33
CA LEU A 513 29.31 3.42 11.03
C LEU A 513 28.65 2.84 12.28
N SER A 514 28.96 1.60 12.64
CA SER A 514 28.35 0.90 13.79
C SER A 514 26.82 0.82 13.74
N THR A 515 26.24 0.84 12.54
CA THR A 515 24.79 0.72 12.33
C THR A 515 24.24 -0.56 12.95
N LYS A 516 23.21 -0.44 13.78
CA LYS A 516 22.53 -1.55 14.47
C LYS A 516 21.17 -1.91 13.87
N LYS A 517 20.52 -0.94 13.22
CA LYS A 517 19.16 -1.07 12.65
C LYS A 517 19.15 -0.55 11.22
N ILE A 518 18.45 -1.26 10.35
CA ILE A 518 18.25 -0.89 8.95
C ILE A 518 16.81 -0.49 8.75
N ALA A 519 16.58 0.80 8.50
CA ALA A 519 15.31 1.35 8.09
C ALA A 519 15.14 1.20 6.57
N LEU A 520 13.98 0.71 6.13
CA LEU A 520 13.63 0.62 4.72
C LEU A 520 12.38 1.49 4.49
N ALA A 521 12.54 2.55 3.69
CA ALA A 521 11.52 3.56 3.43
C ALA A 521 11.40 3.87 1.94
N GLY A 522 10.31 4.49 1.53
CA GLY A 522 9.96 4.81 0.16
C GLY A 522 9.12 3.73 -0.53
N VAL A 523 8.24 4.16 -1.42
CA VAL A 523 7.17 3.31 -1.99
C VAL A 523 7.72 2.20 -2.92
N LEU A 524 9.00 2.23 -3.31
CA LEU A 524 9.60 1.14 -4.08
C LEU A 524 9.62 -0.17 -3.28
N PHE A 525 9.74 -0.11 -1.94
CA PHE A 525 9.57 -1.28 -1.07
C PHE A 525 8.10 -1.75 -0.99
N GLY A 526 7.15 -1.03 -1.58
CA GLY A 526 5.78 -1.50 -1.77
C GLY A 526 5.68 -2.66 -2.76
N TYR A 527 6.65 -2.84 -3.66
CA TYR A 527 6.69 -4.01 -4.55
C TYR A 527 7.18 -5.23 -3.77
N LYS A 528 6.23 -6.13 -3.51
CA LYS A 528 6.40 -7.30 -2.63
C LYS A 528 7.66 -8.10 -2.95
N ARG A 529 7.90 -8.41 -4.23
CA ARG A 529 9.05 -9.24 -4.66
C ARG A 529 10.39 -8.58 -4.31
N LEU A 530 10.53 -7.27 -4.55
CA LEU A 530 11.74 -6.54 -4.18
C LEU A 530 11.95 -6.57 -2.67
N SER A 531 10.92 -6.24 -1.89
CA SER A 531 11.00 -6.23 -0.43
C SER A 531 11.31 -7.60 0.17
N GLU A 532 10.76 -8.68 -0.38
CA GLU A 532 11.06 -10.04 0.06
C GLU A 532 12.53 -10.39 -0.17
N MET A 533 13.09 -10.01 -1.33
CA MET A 533 14.50 -10.24 -1.66
C MET A 533 15.43 -9.41 -0.78
N VAL A 534 15.14 -8.12 -0.60
CA VAL A 534 15.91 -7.23 0.29
C VAL A 534 15.87 -7.75 1.72
N CYS A 535 14.69 -8.10 2.23
CA CYS A 535 14.54 -8.65 3.58
C CYS A 535 15.31 -9.96 3.74
N LYS A 536 15.25 -10.85 2.76
CA LYS A 536 15.97 -12.13 2.78
C LYS A 536 17.48 -11.93 2.88
N ASN A 537 18.03 -10.96 2.14
CA ASN A 537 19.46 -10.69 2.13
C ASN A 537 19.93 -9.98 3.42
N LEU A 538 19.11 -9.09 3.99
CA LEU A 538 19.45 -8.34 5.20
C LEU A 538 19.30 -9.14 6.51
N LYS A 539 18.25 -9.98 6.63
CA LYS A 539 17.89 -10.69 7.87
C LYS A 539 19.03 -11.47 8.56
N PRO A 540 19.98 -12.12 7.86
CA PRO A 540 21.08 -12.82 8.50
C PRO A 540 21.98 -11.92 9.36
N ASN A 541 22.07 -10.65 8.99
CA ASN A 541 23.09 -9.72 9.48
C ASN A 541 22.52 -8.48 10.18
N HIS A 542 21.23 -8.17 9.96
CA HIS A 542 20.62 -6.90 10.31
C HIS A 542 19.22 -7.06 10.88
N THR A 543 18.84 -6.16 11.80
CA THR A 543 17.42 -5.98 12.16
C THR A 543 16.80 -4.94 11.24
N ILE A 544 15.73 -5.31 10.55
CA ILE A 544 15.00 -4.47 9.61
C ILE A 544 13.86 -3.74 10.34
N CYS A 545 13.66 -2.46 10.00
CA CYS A 545 12.59 -1.61 10.49
C CYS A 545 11.84 -1.00 9.31
N PHE A 546 10.56 -1.31 9.15
CA PHE A 546 9.61 -0.58 8.30
C PHE A 546 8.73 0.32 9.17
N ASN A 547 7.97 1.23 8.57
CA ASN A 547 6.88 1.89 9.27
C ASN A 547 5.87 0.87 9.81
N LYS A 548 5.23 1.17 10.94
CA LYS A 548 4.20 0.33 11.56
C LYS A 548 2.79 0.85 11.24
N GLU A 549 2.64 2.16 11.26
CA GLU A 549 1.38 2.88 11.20
C GLU A 549 1.34 3.91 10.07
N LEU A 550 2.46 4.59 9.83
CA LEU A 550 2.59 5.56 8.75
C LEU A 550 2.83 4.88 7.40
N PRO A 551 2.46 5.53 6.28
CA PRO A 551 2.90 5.09 4.96
C PRO A 551 4.43 5.01 4.86
N ILE A 552 4.94 4.09 4.06
CA ILE A 552 6.39 3.91 3.90
C ILE A 552 7.07 5.07 3.14
N ASP A 553 6.30 5.90 2.45
CA ASP A 553 6.74 7.11 1.75
C ASP A 553 6.00 8.33 2.34
N GLN A 554 6.70 9.43 2.59
CA GLN A 554 6.18 10.59 3.33
C GLN A 554 6.07 11.85 2.49
#